data_AF-A0A264Y3K9-F1
#
_entry.id   AF-A0A264Y3K9-F1
#
_cell.length_a   1.000
_cell.length_b   1.000
_cell.length_c   1.000
_cell.angle_alpha   90.00
_cell.angle_beta   90.00
_cell.angle_gamma   90.00
#
_symmetry.space_group_name_H-M   'P 1'
#
loop_
_entity.id
_entity.type
_entity.pdbx_description
1 polymer ?
#
loop_
_entity_poly.entity_id
_entity_poly.type
_entity_poly.pdbx_seq_one_letter_code
_entity_poly.pdbx_strand_id
1 'polypeptide(L)'
;MVYSEETLTQIEQYASIYLKISDMAVILGVPPETLRRDIADRSTPVSQRYHRGKAASRVKLLHQEMQLAYVGSPLALENTRNNLLDMEDDE
;
A
#
# COMPACT_ATOMS: atom_id res chain seq x y z
N MET A 1 -3.58 -10.67 -17.20
CA MET A 1 -2.64 -10.10 -18.19
C MET A 1 -1.22 -10.41 -17.72
N VAL A 2 -0.25 -10.53 -18.63
CA VAL A 2 1.17 -10.62 -18.24
C VAL A 2 1.74 -9.21 -18.24
N TYR A 3 2.23 -8.76 -17.09
CA TYR A 3 2.84 -7.44 -16.92
C TYR A 3 4.37 -7.58 -16.98
N SER A 4 5.07 -6.61 -17.55
CA SER A 4 6.53 -6.57 -17.48
C SER A 4 6.99 -6.22 -16.05
N GLU A 5 8.21 -6.59 -15.68
CA GLU A 5 8.79 -6.20 -14.38
C GLU A 5 8.85 -4.67 -14.20
N GLU A 6 9.03 -3.91 -15.28
CA GLU A 6 8.98 -2.46 -15.25
C GLU A 6 7.58 -1.95 -14.85
N THR A 7 6.53 -2.45 -15.51
CA THR A 7 5.15 -2.10 -15.17
C THR A 7 4.79 -2.52 -13.76
N LEU A 8 5.22 -3.71 -13.32
CA LEU A 8 5.04 -4.18 -11.95
C LEU A 8 5.72 -3.25 -10.93
N THR A 9 6.92 -2.77 -11.24
CA THR A 9 7.65 -1.81 -10.40
C THR A 9 6.92 -0.47 -10.34
N GLN A 10 6.40 0.04 -11.46
CA GLN A 10 5.60 1.27 -11.48
C GLN A 10 4.31 1.13 -10.66
N ILE A 11 3.61 -0.01 -10.76
CA ILE A 11 2.41 -0.28 -9.97
C ILE A 11 2.73 -0.27 -8.47
N GLU A 12 3.84 -0.91 -8.05
CA GLU A 12 4.28 -0.90 -6.65
C GLU A 12 4.56 0.55 -6.18
N GLN A 13 5.28 1.34 -6.98
CA GLN A 13 5.58 2.75 -6.68
C GLN A 13 4.31 3.61 -6.58
N TYR A 14 3.38 3.49 -7.52
CA TYR A 14 2.11 4.21 -7.49
C TYR A 14 1.24 3.79 -6.30
N ALA A 15 1.22 2.50 -5.97
CA ALA A 15 0.46 2.01 -4.83
C ALA A 15 1.06 2.52 -3.52
N SER A 16 2.39 2.73 -3.49
CA SER A 16 3.10 3.27 -2.33
C SER A 16 2.78 4.73 -1.98
N ILE A 17 2.06 5.43 -2.87
CA ILE A 17 1.56 6.79 -2.64
C ILE A 17 0.03 6.85 -2.70
N TYR A 18 -0.64 5.71 -2.57
CA TYR A 18 -2.10 5.58 -2.60
C TYR A 18 -2.77 6.07 -3.90
N LEU A 19 -2.05 6.05 -5.02
CA LEU A 19 -2.65 6.37 -6.30
C LEU A 19 -3.78 5.37 -6.62
N LYS A 20 -4.92 5.86 -7.12
CA LYS A 20 -6.07 5.01 -7.40
C LYS A 20 -5.76 4.09 -8.57
N ILE A 21 -6.33 2.88 -8.54
CA ILE A 21 -6.17 1.88 -9.62
C ILE A 21 -6.62 2.45 -10.98
N SER A 22 -7.67 3.30 -10.99
CA SER A 22 -8.13 3.98 -12.22
C SER A 22 -7.05 4.86 -12.83
N ASP A 23 -6.32 5.61 -12.01
CA ASP A 23 -5.35 6.60 -12.47
C ASP A 23 -4.06 5.89 -12.88
N MET A 24 -3.65 4.86 -12.13
CA MET A 24 -2.59 3.94 -12.54
C MET A 24 -2.88 3.34 -13.92
N ALA A 25 -4.10 2.84 -14.13
CA ALA A 25 -4.49 2.21 -15.37
C ALA A 25 -4.39 3.18 -16.56
N VAL A 26 -4.82 4.42 -16.39
CA VAL A 26 -4.67 5.49 -17.40
C VAL A 26 -3.20 5.75 -17.72
N ILE A 27 -2.34 5.88 -16.70
CA ILE A 27 -0.90 6.14 -16.88
C ILE A 27 -0.21 4.97 -17.61
N LEU A 28 -0.57 3.74 -17.27
CA LEU A 28 0.00 2.52 -17.82
C LEU A 28 -0.60 2.13 -19.18
N GLY A 29 -1.63 2.84 -19.66
CA GLY A 29 -2.32 2.53 -20.91
C GLY A 29 -3.08 1.20 -20.89
N VAL A 30 -3.56 0.76 -19.72
CA VAL A 30 -4.32 -0.49 -19.56
C VAL A 30 -5.79 -0.19 -19.20
N PRO A 31 -6.75 -1.05 -19.58
CA PRO A 31 -8.13 -0.87 -19.13
C PRO A 31 -8.26 -0.96 -17.60
N PRO A 32 -8.93 0.00 -16.92
CA PRO A 32 -9.07 0.00 -15.47
C PRO A 32 -9.71 -1.28 -14.90
N GLU A 33 -10.72 -1.82 -15.57
CA GLU A 33 -11.40 -3.05 -15.12
C GLU A 33 -10.47 -4.27 -15.19
N THR A 34 -9.60 -4.33 -16.21
CA THR A 34 -8.59 -5.39 -16.31
C THR A 34 -7.60 -5.30 -15.15
N LEU A 35 -7.06 -4.10 -14.87
CA LEU A 35 -6.11 -3.92 -13.79
C LEU A 35 -6.74 -4.23 -12.42
N ARG A 36 -7.99 -3.80 -12.18
CA ARG A 36 -8.72 -4.13 -10.93
C ARG A 36 -8.90 -5.63 -10.75
N ARG A 37 -9.37 -6.32 -11.80
CA ARG A 37 -9.57 -7.78 -11.75
C ARG A 37 -8.26 -8.51 -11.49
N ASP A 38 -7.19 -8.13 -12.18
CA ASP A 38 -5.91 -8.81 -12.04
C ASP A 38 -5.28 -8.53 -10.66
N ILE A 39 -5.45 -7.32 -10.09
CA ILE A 39 -5.07 -7.02 -8.69
C ILE A 39 -5.92 -7.79 -7.68
N ALA A 40 -7.22 -7.99 -7.94
CA ALA A 40 -8.11 -8.71 -7.02
C ALA A 40 -7.70 -10.18 -6.84
N ASP A 41 -7.10 -10.79 -7.85
CA ASP A 41 -6.51 -12.13 -7.75
C ASP A 41 -5.14 -12.09 -7.05
N ARG A 42 -5.12 -12.51 -5.79
CA ARG A 42 -3.93 -12.53 -4.91
C ARG A 42 -2.80 -13.45 -5.38
N SER A 43 -3.08 -14.36 -6.29
CA SER A 43 -2.05 -15.24 -6.86
C SER A 43 -1.18 -14.52 -7.90
N THR A 44 -1.64 -13.37 -8.44
CA THR A 44 -0.94 -12.70 -9.53
C THR A 44 0.24 -11.85 -9.04
N PRO A 45 1.32 -11.70 -9.86
CA PRO A 45 2.43 -10.81 -9.55
C PRO A 45 1.99 -9.34 -9.38
N VAL A 46 1.01 -8.89 -10.17
CA VAL A 46 0.50 -7.51 -10.09
C VAL A 46 -0.22 -7.24 -8.78
N SER A 47 -0.99 -8.21 -8.27
CA SER A 47 -1.62 -8.12 -6.96
C SER A 47 -0.56 -8.02 -5.87
N GLN A 48 0.44 -8.91 -5.89
CA GLN A 48 1.52 -8.90 -4.91
C GLN A 48 2.27 -7.55 -4.88
N ARG A 49 2.59 -7.00 -6.05
CA ARG A 49 3.27 -5.69 -6.20
C ARG A 49 2.40 -4.52 -5.71
N TYR A 50 1.12 -4.50 -6.08
CA TYR A 50 0.18 -3.49 -5.61
C TYR A 50 0.06 -3.50 -4.09
N HIS A 51 -0.14 -4.68 -3.49
CA HIS A 51 -0.29 -4.81 -2.04
C HIS A 51 1.00 -4.55 -1.28
N ARG A 52 2.16 -4.96 -1.81
CA ARG A 52 3.47 -4.60 -1.27
C ARG A 52 3.64 -3.08 -1.24
N GLY A 53 3.29 -2.38 -2.33
CA GLY A 53 3.36 -0.93 -2.40
C GLY A 53 2.54 -0.27 -1.29
N LYS A 54 1.27 -0.68 -1.10
CA LYS A 54 0.41 -0.19 -0.01
C LYS A 54 1.01 -0.46 1.38
N ALA A 55 1.54 -1.67 1.59
CA ALA A 55 2.17 -2.03 2.86
C ALA A 55 3.39 -1.16 3.14
N ALA A 56 4.22 -0.88 2.12
CA ALA A 56 5.37 0.02 2.25
C ALA A 56 4.97 1.44 2.67
N SER A 57 3.83 1.95 2.19
CA SER A 57 3.28 3.23 2.68
C SER A 57 2.89 3.16 4.16
N ARG A 58 2.21 2.09 4.57
CA ARG A 58 1.76 1.90 5.96
C ARG A 58 2.97 1.85 6.89
N VAL A 59 4.05 1.16 6.53
CA VAL A 59 5.30 1.14 7.30
C VAL A 59 5.87 2.56 7.49
N LYS A 60 5.89 3.39 6.45
CA LYS A 60 6.39 4.76 6.56
C LYS A 60 5.54 5.62 7.50
N LEU A 61 4.21 5.49 7.43
CA LEU A 61 3.30 6.21 8.30
C LEU A 61 3.43 5.78 9.76
N LEU A 62 3.45 4.46 10.03
CA LEU A 62 3.67 3.93 11.36
C LEU A 62 5.00 4.39 11.95
N HIS A 63 6.07 4.40 11.13
CA HIS A 63 7.35 4.93 11.57
C HIS A 63 7.28 6.41 11.95
N GLN A 64 6.66 7.25 11.12
CA GLN A 64 6.48 8.67 11.41
C GLN A 64 5.64 8.90 12.67
N GLU A 65 4.60 8.09 12.86
CA GLU A 65 3.77 8.11 14.06
C GLU A 65 4.57 7.79 15.32
N MET A 66 5.41 6.77 15.28
CA MET A 66 6.35 6.45 16.36
C MET A 66 7.30 7.60 16.68
N GLN A 67 7.83 8.30 15.66
CA GLN A 67 8.70 9.47 15.87
C GLN A 67 7.95 10.62 16.55
N LEU A 68 6.70 10.87 16.16
CA LEU A 68 5.85 11.89 16.78
C LEU A 68 5.50 11.53 18.23
N ALA A 69 5.22 10.26 18.50
CA ALA A 69 4.98 9.76 19.85
C ALA A 69 6.23 9.94 20.74
N TYR A 70 7.42 9.68 20.20
CA TYR A 70 8.70 9.84 20.91
C TYR A 70 8.95 11.28 21.36
N VAL A 71 8.54 12.28 20.56
CA VAL A 71 8.63 13.71 20.93
C VAL A 71 7.42 14.21 21.73
N GLY A 72 6.53 13.31 22.15
CA GLY A 72 5.45 13.60 23.11
C GLY A 72 4.12 14.06 22.50
N SER A 73 3.87 13.81 21.21
CA SER A 73 2.55 14.09 20.61
C SER A 73 1.47 13.20 21.24
N PRO A 74 0.45 13.78 21.93
CA PRO A 74 -0.58 12.98 22.59
C PRO A 74 -1.38 12.11 21.62
N LEU A 75 -1.74 12.65 20.44
CA LEU A 75 -2.46 11.92 19.40
C LEU A 75 -1.63 10.75 18.86
N ALA A 76 -0.32 10.94 18.67
CA ALA A 76 0.54 9.87 18.16
C ALA A 76 0.75 8.74 19.19
N LEU A 77 0.77 9.07 20.49
CA LEU A 77 0.82 8.07 21.56
C LEU A 77 -0.46 7.22 21.58
N GLU A 78 -1.62 7.84 21.44
CA GLU A 78 -2.92 7.14 21.33
C GLU A 78 -2.96 6.24 20.08
N ASN A 79 -2.59 6.77 18.92
CA ASN A 79 -2.58 6.00 17.68
C ASN A 79 -1.59 4.83 17.73
N THR A 80 -0.38 5.04 18.28
CA THR A 80 0.62 3.96 18.45
C THR A 80 0.08 2.84 19.34
N ARG A 81 -0.64 3.18 20.42
CA ARG A 81 -1.30 2.20 21.28
C ARG A 81 -2.38 1.43 20.52
N ASN A 82 -3.21 2.10 19.74
CA ASN A 82 -4.25 1.45 18.93
C ASN A 82 -3.64 0.53 17.87
N ASN A 83 -2.58 0.98 17.19
CA ASN A 83 -1.86 0.15 16.20
C ASN A 83 -1.25 -1.11 16.83
N LEU A 84 -0.80 -1.05 18.09
CA LEU A 84 -0.30 -2.23 18.81
C LEU A 84 -1.43 -3.23 19.10
N LEU A 85 -2.60 -2.75 19.54
CA LEU A 85 -3.78 -3.59 19.75
C LEU A 85 -4.26 -4.22 18.43
N ASP A 86 -4.31 -3.44 17.34
CA ASP A 86 -4.67 -3.95 16.01
C ASP A 86 -3.70 -5.05 15.53
N MET A 87 -2.43 -4.99 15.94
CA MET A 87 -1.43 -6.02 15.63
C MET A 87 -1.65 -7.28 16.47
N GLU A 88 -1.89 -7.12 17.78
CA GLU A 88 -2.20 -8.23 18.69
C GLU A 88 -3.50 -8.96 18.28
N ASP A 89 -4.45 -8.27 17.66
CA ASP A 89 -5.70 -8.86 17.14
C ASP A 89 -5.51 -9.62 15.80
N ASP A 90 -4.46 -9.34 15.03
CA ASP A 90 -4.15 -10.00 13.74
C ASP A 90 -3.31 -11.29 13.90
N GLU A 91 -2.66 -11.48 15.06
CA GLU A 91 -1.83 -12.64 15.44
C GLU A 91 -2.65 -13.86 15.90
#